data_AF-A0A8T2Z4S3-F1
#
_entry.id   AF-A0A8T2Z4S3-F1
#
_cell.length_a   1.000
_cell.length_b   1.000
_cell.length_c   1.000
_cell.angle_alpha   90.00
_cell.angle_beta   90.00
_cell.angle_gamma   90.00
#
_symmetry.space_group_name_H-M   'P 1'
#
loop_
_entity.id
_entity.type
_entity.pdbx_description
1 polymer ?
#
loop_
_entity_poly.entity_id
_entity_poly.type
_entity_poly.pdbx_seq_one_letter_code
_entity_poly.pdbx_strand_id
1 'polypeptide(L)'
;DNMIKHSLIKEPVFSFWLNRNAEDEEGGEIVFGGMDPNHYKGKHTFVPVTRKGYWQFNMGDVHIGDKPTGYCASGCAAIADSGTSLLAGPTTIITMINQAIGASGVVSQQCKAVVSQYGEAIMDLLLSQAQPKRICSQIGLCTFDGTRGRSIGIQSVVDEGNDMLSGVLGDAMCPACEMAVVWMRSQLKQNQTQDRILDYVNQLCERVPNPMGESAVDCESVPSMPTVAFTIGGKEFELAPEEYILKVGQGSAAQCISGFTALDIPPPRGPLWILGDIFMGRYHTVFDSGKLRVGFAEAA
;
A
#
# COMPACT_ATOMS: atom_id res chain seq x y z
N ASP A 1 20.45 -19.12 -8.73
CA ASP A 1 21.14 -19.43 -10.01
C ASP A 1 22.32 -20.39 -9.88
N ASN A 2 23.40 -20.06 -9.17
CA ASN A 2 24.56 -20.97 -9.06
C ASN A 2 24.18 -22.35 -8.48
N MET A 3 23.38 -22.41 -7.41
CA MET A 3 22.92 -23.69 -6.84
C MET A 3 22.15 -24.55 -7.85
N ILE A 4 21.32 -23.94 -8.70
CA ILE A 4 20.61 -24.63 -9.79
C ILE A 4 21.60 -25.12 -10.85
N LYS A 5 22.50 -24.24 -11.30
CA LYS A 5 23.51 -24.55 -12.32
C LYS A 5 24.42 -25.71 -11.90
N HIS A 6 24.75 -25.78 -10.61
CA HIS A 6 25.59 -26.83 -10.03
C HIS A 6 24.80 -28.03 -9.50
N SER A 7 23.47 -28.10 -9.76
CA SER A 7 22.59 -29.21 -9.33
C SER A 7 22.65 -29.50 -7.83
N LEU A 8 22.81 -28.46 -7.00
CA LEU A 8 22.89 -28.57 -5.55
C LEU A 8 21.51 -28.63 -4.87
N ILE A 9 20.44 -28.38 -5.62
CA ILE A 9 19.05 -28.38 -5.13
C ILE A 9 18.18 -29.27 -6.00
N LYS A 10 17.20 -29.93 -5.37
CA LYS A 10 16.29 -30.88 -6.03
C LYS A 10 15.31 -30.17 -6.96
N GLU A 11 14.70 -29.11 -6.45
CA GLU A 11 13.74 -28.29 -7.19
C GLU A 11 14.24 -26.85 -7.32
N PRO A 12 13.96 -26.12 -8.41
CA PRO A 12 14.34 -24.72 -8.58
C PRO A 12 13.41 -23.78 -7.79
N VAL A 13 13.22 -24.07 -6.50
CA VAL A 13 12.38 -23.30 -5.58
C VAL A 13 13.14 -23.00 -4.30
N PHE A 14 12.76 -21.95 -3.59
CA PHE A 14 13.15 -21.72 -2.21
C PHE A 14 11.98 -21.13 -1.44
N SER A 15 11.94 -21.32 -0.12
CA SER A 15 10.84 -20.83 0.70
C SER A 15 11.31 -20.24 2.01
N PHE A 16 10.47 -19.39 2.57
CA PHE A 16 10.64 -18.76 3.87
C PHE A 16 9.48 -19.10 4.79
N TRP A 17 9.85 -19.49 6.00
CA TRP A 17 9.01 -19.40 7.19
C TRP A 17 9.70 -18.43 8.14
N LEU A 18 9.00 -17.38 8.57
CA LEU A 18 9.53 -16.39 9.49
C LEU A 18 8.70 -16.47 10.77
N ASN A 19 9.31 -16.92 11.87
CA ASN A 19 8.60 -17.02 13.13
C ASN A 19 8.31 -15.61 13.66
N ARG A 20 7.07 -15.36 14.03
CA ARG A 20 6.61 -14.07 14.56
C ARG A 20 6.63 -14.03 16.09
N ASN A 21 6.82 -15.18 16.75
CA ASN A 21 6.94 -15.25 18.18
C ASN A 21 8.40 -14.99 18.61
N ALA A 22 8.67 -13.79 19.12
CA ALA A 22 10.00 -13.37 19.53
C ALA A 22 10.53 -14.10 20.78
N GLU A 23 9.68 -14.84 21.50
CA GLU A 23 10.06 -15.62 22.68
C GLU A 23 10.58 -17.03 22.31
N ASP A 24 10.36 -17.48 21.08
CA ASP A 24 10.83 -18.78 20.61
C ASP A 24 12.33 -18.72 20.22
N GLU A 25 13.05 -19.83 20.40
CA GLU A 25 14.46 -19.92 20.00
C GLU A 25 14.66 -19.93 18.47
N GLU A 26 13.68 -20.47 17.74
CA GLU A 26 13.70 -20.52 16.27
C GLU A 26 13.03 -19.27 15.68
N GLY A 27 13.83 -18.36 15.14
CA GLY A 27 13.33 -17.13 14.48
C GLY A 27 12.77 -17.34 13.06
N GLY A 28 13.02 -18.50 12.44
CA GLY A 28 12.56 -18.82 11.09
C GLY A 28 13.48 -19.80 10.37
N GLU A 29 13.06 -20.20 9.17
CA GLU A 29 13.77 -21.13 8.30
C GLU A 29 13.74 -20.66 6.84
N ILE A 30 14.86 -20.81 6.14
CA ILE A 30 14.94 -20.74 4.69
C ILE A 30 15.29 -22.12 4.12
N VAL A 31 14.47 -22.60 3.19
CA VAL A 31 14.70 -23.88 2.50
C VAL A 31 15.08 -23.62 1.06
N PHE A 32 16.27 -24.04 0.64
CA PHE A 32 16.66 -24.07 -0.76
C PHE A 32 16.40 -25.46 -1.34
N GLY A 33 15.65 -25.53 -2.44
CA GLY A 33 15.38 -26.78 -3.14
C GLY A 33 14.08 -27.49 -2.77
N GLY A 34 13.20 -26.82 -2.03
CA GLY A 34 11.92 -27.37 -1.57
C GLY A 34 11.19 -26.39 -0.66
N MET A 35 10.29 -26.93 0.16
CA MET A 35 9.58 -26.26 1.25
C MET A 35 9.27 -27.28 2.34
N ASP A 36 9.35 -26.90 3.62
CA ASP A 36 8.99 -27.80 4.72
C ASP A 36 7.46 -27.77 4.95
N PRO A 37 6.74 -28.91 4.80
CA PRO A 37 5.30 -28.99 5.08
C PRO A 37 4.89 -28.72 6.53
N ASN A 38 5.83 -28.73 7.49
CA ASN A 38 5.56 -28.39 8.89
C ASN A 38 5.36 -26.88 9.10
N HIS A 39 5.81 -26.04 8.18
CA HIS A 39 5.80 -24.58 8.34
C HIS A 39 4.62 -23.87 7.65
N TYR A 40 3.66 -24.62 7.09
CA TYR A 40 2.45 -24.04 6.52
C TYR A 40 1.22 -24.93 6.63
N LYS A 41 0.05 -24.30 6.59
CA LYS A 41 -1.25 -24.96 6.58
C LYS A 41 -1.94 -24.76 5.22
N GLY A 42 -2.62 -25.81 4.76
CA GLY A 42 -3.38 -25.77 3.52
C GLY A 42 -2.51 -25.76 2.26
N LYS A 43 -2.95 -25.01 1.24
CA LYS A 43 -2.29 -24.95 -0.08
C LYS A 43 -1.85 -23.53 -0.39
N HIS A 44 -0.69 -23.39 -1.02
CA HIS A 44 -0.23 -22.09 -1.52
C HIS A 44 -1.12 -21.57 -2.65
N THR A 45 -1.43 -20.29 -2.59
CA THR A 45 -1.98 -19.54 -3.72
C THR A 45 -0.82 -19.00 -4.54
N PHE A 46 -0.63 -19.56 -5.73
CA PHE A 46 0.46 -19.15 -6.62
C PHE A 46 0.02 -18.07 -7.60
N VAL A 47 0.84 -17.03 -7.74
CA VAL A 47 0.69 -15.95 -8.72
C VAL A 47 1.95 -15.82 -9.58
N PRO A 48 1.82 -15.60 -10.89
CA PRO A 48 2.97 -15.52 -11.79
C PRO A 48 3.77 -14.25 -11.55
N VAL A 49 5.09 -14.34 -11.72
CA VAL A 49 5.99 -13.18 -11.74
C VAL A 49 5.69 -12.35 -12.99
N THR A 50 5.40 -11.07 -12.80
CA THR A 50 5.02 -10.15 -13.89
C THR A 50 6.23 -9.43 -14.49
N ARG A 51 7.30 -9.27 -13.72
CA ARG A 51 8.51 -8.57 -14.14
C ARG A 51 9.78 -9.26 -13.60
N LYS A 52 10.53 -9.90 -14.50
CA LYS A 52 11.84 -10.49 -14.16
C LYS A 52 12.82 -9.42 -13.67
N GLY A 53 13.60 -9.77 -12.65
CA GLY A 53 14.47 -8.86 -11.89
C GLY A 53 13.95 -8.58 -10.48
N TYR A 54 12.65 -8.76 -10.25
CA TYR A 54 12.02 -8.72 -8.94
C TYR A 54 11.10 -9.92 -8.78
N TRP A 55 10.82 -10.33 -7.54
CA TRP A 55 9.72 -11.24 -7.22
C TRP A 55 8.39 -10.49 -7.20
N GLN A 56 8.12 -9.79 -8.31
CA GLN A 56 6.96 -8.93 -8.50
C GLN A 56 5.80 -9.72 -9.11
N PHE A 57 4.59 -9.53 -8.60
CA PHE A 57 3.36 -10.14 -9.09
C PHE A 57 2.20 -9.12 -9.10
N ASN A 58 1.10 -9.47 -9.77
CA ASN A 58 -0.12 -8.66 -9.75
C ASN A 58 -0.90 -8.92 -8.46
N MET A 59 -1.36 -7.84 -7.85
CA MET A 59 -2.20 -7.81 -6.65
C MET A 59 -3.50 -7.06 -6.97
N GLY A 60 -4.60 -7.49 -6.37
CA GLY A 60 -5.89 -6.80 -6.43
C GLY A 60 -5.98 -5.70 -5.38
N ASP A 61 -7.21 -5.43 -4.94
CA ASP A 61 -7.47 -4.33 -4.00
C ASP A 61 -7.01 -4.65 -2.58
N VAL A 62 -6.79 -3.58 -1.82
CA VAL A 62 -6.54 -3.62 -0.38
C VAL A 62 -7.84 -3.26 0.33
N HIS A 63 -8.17 -4.00 1.39
CA HIS A 63 -9.36 -3.80 2.22
C HIS A 63 -8.97 -3.40 3.64
N ILE A 64 -9.76 -2.52 4.24
CA ILE A 64 -9.62 -2.07 5.64
C ILE A 64 -10.93 -2.43 6.34
N GLY A 65 -10.90 -3.46 7.17
CA GLY A 65 -12.08 -4.24 7.55
C GLY A 65 -12.75 -4.80 6.30
N ASP A 66 -14.08 -4.79 6.25
CA ASP A 66 -14.85 -5.28 5.09
C ASP A 66 -14.91 -4.29 3.91
N LYS A 67 -14.11 -3.23 3.93
CA LYS A 67 -14.24 -2.09 3.00
C LYS A 67 -13.07 -2.03 2.02
N PRO A 68 -13.31 -2.12 0.70
CA PRO A 68 -12.26 -1.92 -0.29
C PRO A 68 -11.79 -0.46 -0.32
N THR A 69 -10.49 -0.26 -0.44
CA THR A 69 -9.90 1.09 -0.60
C THR A 69 -10.24 1.66 -1.97
N GLY A 70 -10.40 0.82 -2.99
CA GLY A 70 -10.74 1.20 -4.36
C GLY A 70 -9.58 1.74 -5.20
N TYR A 71 -8.42 1.97 -4.58
CA TYR A 71 -7.22 2.47 -5.27
C TYR A 71 -6.56 1.36 -6.12
N CYS A 72 -6.44 0.16 -5.56
CA CYS A 72 -5.85 -1.00 -6.23
C CYS A 72 -6.90 -1.87 -6.94
N ALA A 73 -8.15 -1.39 -7.09
CA ALA A 73 -9.23 -2.13 -7.75
C ALA A 73 -8.97 -2.46 -9.23
N SER A 74 -8.16 -1.65 -9.93
CA SER A 74 -7.71 -1.95 -11.30
C SER A 74 -6.41 -2.77 -11.35
N GLY A 75 -5.95 -3.27 -10.21
CA GLY A 75 -4.69 -3.95 -10.03
C GLY A 75 -3.57 -3.01 -9.57
N CYS A 76 -2.81 -3.49 -8.60
CA CYS A 76 -1.52 -2.95 -8.20
C CYS A 76 -0.43 -4.02 -8.43
N ALA A 77 0.83 -3.60 -8.48
CA ALA A 77 1.94 -4.53 -8.36
C ALA A 77 2.23 -4.79 -6.88
N ALA A 78 2.80 -5.95 -6.57
CA ALA A 78 3.38 -6.24 -5.27
C ALA A 78 4.71 -6.99 -5.44
N ILE A 79 5.66 -6.78 -4.53
CA ILE A 79 6.91 -7.53 -4.42
C ILE A 79 6.90 -8.22 -3.06
N ALA A 80 7.18 -9.52 -3.03
CA ALA A 80 7.52 -10.20 -1.78
C ALA A 80 9.02 -9.99 -1.51
N ASP A 81 9.35 -9.36 -0.39
CA ASP A 81 10.71 -8.91 -0.08
C ASP A 81 11.08 -9.23 1.37
N SER A 82 11.78 -10.35 1.57
CA SER A 82 12.31 -10.75 2.88
C SER A 82 13.44 -9.84 3.38
N GLY A 83 13.89 -8.86 2.59
CA GLY A 83 14.88 -7.85 3.00
C GLY A 83 14.25 -6.63 3.70
N THR A 84 12.92 -6.56 3.73
CA THR A 84 12.17 -5.44 4.32
C THR A 84 11.22 -5.98 5.38
N SER A 85 11.13 -5.34 6.55
CA SER A 85 10.19 -5.77 7.58
C SER A 85 8.78 -5.17 7.41
N LEU A 86 8.70 -3.88 7.08
CA LEU A 86 7.44 -3.14 6.97
C LEU A 86 6.68 -3.44 5.66
N LEU A 87 5.39 -3.12 5.66
CA LEU A 87 4.55 -3.09 4.48
C LEU A 87 4.65 -1.71 3.84
N ALA A 88 5.25 -1.59 2.66
CA ALA A 88 5.33 -0.32 1.96
C ALA A 88 4.26 -0.24 0.86
N GLY A 89 3.52 0.87 0.79
CA GLY A 89 2.46 1.04 -0.20
C GLY A 89 2.12 2.49 -0.52
N PRO A 90 1.21 2.73 -1.47
CA PRO A 90 0.84 4.08 -1.90
C PRO A 90 0.33 4.94 -0.76
N THR A 91 0.82 6.18 -0.66
CA THR A 91 0.47 7.14 0.40
C THR A 91 -1.05 7.29 0.55
N THR A 92 -1.78 7.24 -0.57
CA THR A 92 -3.25 7.29 -0.61
C THR A 92 -3.90 6.20 0.25
N ILE A 93 -3.39 4.96 0.20
CA ILE A 93 -3.93 3.85 0.99
C ILE A 93 -3.41 3.90 2.43
N ILE A 94 -2.12 4.18 2.63
CA ILE A 94 -1.51 4.23 3.96
C ILE A 94 -2.18 5.31 4.82
N THR A 95 -2.57 6.44 4.23
CA THR A 95 -3.34 7.49 4.93
C THR A 95 -4.71 6.98 5.41
N MET A 96 -5.40 6.18 4.59
CA MET A 96 -6.68 5.56 4.99
C MET A 96 -6.48 4.56 6.14
N ILE A 97 -5.40 3.76 6.08
CA ILE A 97 -5.04 2.84 7.15
C ILE A 97 -4.75 3.62 8.43
N ASN A 98 -3.87 4.62 8.37
CA ASN A 98 -3.51 5.47 9.52
C ASN A 98 -4.74 6.08 10.20
N GLN A 99 -5.71 6.59 9.43
CA GLN A 99 -6.97 7.08 9.98
C GLN A 99 -7.80 5.98 10.65
N ALA A 100 -7.86 4.78 10.05
CA ALA A 100 -8.67 3.68 10.58
C ALA A 100 -8.09 3.05 11.86
N ILE A 101 -6.76 3.07 12.01
CA ILE A 101 -6.05 2.53 13.18
C ILE A 101 -5.68 3.61 14.21
N GLY A 102 -6.05 4.87 13.96
CA GLY A 102 -5.73 5.99 14.85
C GLY A 102 -4.24 6.40 14.87
N ALA A 103 -3.44 5.99 13.89
CA ALA A 103 -2.02 6.30 13.83
C ALA A 103 -1.74 7.79 13.66
N SER A 104 -0.65 8.26 14.25
CA SER A 104 -0.16 9.61 14.06
C SER A 104 0.24 9.85 12.59
N GLY A 105 0.05 11.09 12.14
CA GLY A 105 0.45 11.56 10.83
C GLY A 105 0.80 13.04 10.87
N VAL A 106 1.04 13.62 9.70
CA VAL A 106 1.30 15.05 9.52
C VAL A 106 0.13 15.72 8.81
N VAL A 107 -0.14 16.96 9.21
CA VAL A 107 -1.16 17.79 8.57
C VAL A 107 -0.65 18.29 7.22
N SER A 108 -1.32 17.88 6.14
CA SER A 108 -1.05 18.41 4.80
C SER A 108 -1.91 19.64 4.53
N GLN A 109 -1.27 20.82 4.49
CA GLN A 109 -1.96 22.07 4.17
C GLN A 109 -2.49 22.10 2.74
N GLN A 110 -1.77 21.48 1.80
CA GLN A 110 -2.21 21.34 0.41
C GLN A 110 -3.49 20.49 0.33
N CYS A 111 -3.54 19.38 1.08
CA CYS A 111 -4.73 18.54 1.18
C CYS A 111 -5.91 19.33 1.77
N LYS A 112 -5.71 20.01 2.90
CA LYS A 112 -6.74 20.85 3.53
C LYS A 112 -7.26 21.94 2.59
N ALA A 113 -6.37 22.58 1.83
CA ALA A 113 -6.74 23.58 0.83
C ALA A 113 -7.55 22.96 -0.32
N VAL A 114 -7.17 21.79 -0.83
CA VAL A 114 -7.94 21.08 -1.86
C VAL A 114 -9.35 20.75 -1.38
N VAL A 115 -9.47 20.18 -0.17
CA VAL A 115 -10.78 19.79 0.39
C VAL A 115 -11.66 21.01 0.62
N SER A 116 -11.12 22.08 1.21
CA SER A 116 -11.89 23.28 1.51
C SER A 116 -12.29 24.10 0.29
N GLN A 117 -11.43 24.20 -0.73
CA GLN A 117 -11.69 25.05 -1.90
C GLN A 117 -12.36 24.31 -3.06
N TYR A 118 -12.06 23.02 -3.22
CA TYR A 118 -12.47 22.24 -4.39
C TYR A 118 -13.29 21.00 -4.04
N GLY A 119 -13.52 20.70 -2.76
CA GLY A 119 -14.16 19.47 -2.33
C GLY A 119 -15.57 19.27 -2.91
N GLU A 120 -16.42 20.30 -2.87
CA GLU A 120 -17.76 20.25 -3.46
C GLU A 120 -17.71 20.03 -4.97
N ALA A 121 -16.83 20.74 -5.69
CA ALA A 121 -16.67 20.58 -7.13
C ALA A 121 -16.18 19.16 -7.50
N ILE A 122 -15.26 18.59 -6.73
CA ILE A 122 -14.82 17.19 -6.90
C ILE A 122 -15.99 16.23 -6.70
N MET A 123 -16.81 16.45 -5.66
CA MET A 123 -17.98 15.63 -5.37
C MET A 123 -19.01 15.69 -6.49
N ASP A 124 -19.32 16.88 -7.01
CA ASP A 124 -20.26 17.06 -8.12
C ASP A 124 -19.78 16.36 -9.40
N LEU A 125 -18.47 16.43 -9.69
CA LEU A 125 -17.88 15.70 -10.81
C LEU A 125 -17.93 14.18 -10.61
N LEU A 126 -17.69 13.69 -9.39
CA LEU A 126 -17.83 12.27 -9.09
C LEU A 126 -19.28 11.78 -9.22
N LEU A 127 -20.25 12.57 -8.75
CA LEU A 127 -21.69 12.26 -8.85
C LEU A 127 -22.21 12.29 -10.28
N SER A 128 -21.66 13.17 -11.13
CA SER A 128 -21.93 13.19 -12.57
C SER A 128 -21.19 12.11 -13.37
N GLN A 129 -20.60 11.12 -12.69
CA GLN A 129 -19.88 9.98 -13.27
C GLN A 129 -18.67 10.40 -14.12
N ALA A 130 -18.02 11.52 -13.80
CA ALA A 130 -16.76 11.89 -14.41
C ALA A 130 -15.69 10.82 -14.16
N GLN A 131 -14.77 10.67 -15.12
CA GLN A 131 -13.65 9.75 -14.96
C GLN A 131 -12.70 10.26 -13.86
N PRO A 132 -12.46 9.52 -12.77
CA PRO A 132 -11.72 10.03 -11.61
C PRO A 132 -10.33 10.56 -11.95
N LYS A 133 -9.63 9.93 -12.89
CA LYS A 133 -8.29 10.34 -13.34
C LYS A 133 -8.26 11.72 -14.01
N ARG A 134 -9.40 12.22 -14.47
CA ARG A 134 -9.51 13.51 -15.19
C ARG A 134 -10.04 14.64 -14.33
N ILE A 135 -10.61 14.35 -13.17
CA ILE A 135 -11.28 15.34 -12.32
C ILE A 135 -10.31 16.47 -11.94
N CYS A 136 -9.12 16.14 -11.46
CA CYS A 136 -8.14 17.16 -11.07
C CYS A 136 -7.63 18.01 -12.23
N SER A 137 -7.58 17.47 -13.45
CA SER A 137 -7.28 18.25 -14.65
C SER A 137 -8.43 19.14 -15.09
N GLN A 138 -9.69 18.69 -14.93
CA GLN A 138 -10.88 19.48 -15.26
C GLN A 138 -11.06 20.67 -14.31
N ILE A 139 -10.68 20.51 -13.05
CA ILE A 139 -10.68 21.58 -12.04
C ILE A 139 -9.48 22.52 -12.22
N GLY A 140 -8.48 22.14 -13.03
CA GLY A 140 -7.28 22.94 -13.30
C GLY A 140 -6.17 22.80 -12.26
N LEU A 141 -6.27 21.82 -11.34
CA LEU A 141 -5.21 21.53 -10.35
C LEU A 141 -4.09 20.67 -10.92
N CYS A 142 -4.36 19.88 -11.97
CA CYS A 142 -3.35 19.08 -12.66
C CYS A 142 -3.21 19.53 -14.12
N THR A 143 -1.98 19.61 -14.61
CA THR A 143 -1.66 19.96 -16.01
C THR A 143 -1.98 18.83 -17.01
N PHE A 144 -1.99 17.58 -16.55
CA PHE A 144 -2.19 16.40 -17.40
C PHE A 144 -3.40 15.58 -16.96
N ASP A 145 -4.04 14.90 -17.92
CA ASP A 145 -5.28 14.12 -17.73
C ASP A 145 -5.03 12.65 -17.32
N GLY A 146 -3.81 12.34 -16.84
CA GLY A 146 -3.40 10.99 -16.44
C GLY A 146 -3.05 10.02 -17.58
N THR A 147 -3.04 10.48 -18.85
CA THR A 147 -2.70 9.63 -20.01
C THR A 147 -1.21 9.56 -20.36
N ARG A 148 -0.37 10.42 -19.75
CA ARG A 148 1.08 10.42 -19.94
C ARG A 148 1.77 10.29 -18.58
N GLY A 149 2.55 9.22 -18.39
CA GLY A 149 3.23 8.92 -17.14
C GLY A 149 4.27 9.99 -16.78
N ARG A 150 4.30 10.41 -15.51
CA ARG A 150 5.38 11.24 -14.98
C ARG A 150 6.71 10.47 -15.05
N SER A 151 7.66 10.95 -15.86
CA SER A 151 9.07 10.85 -15.49
C SER A 151 9.38 12.05 -14.59
N ILE A 152 9.62 11.80 -13.30
CA ILE A 152 10.15 12.83 -12.39
C ILE A 152 11.55 13.20 -12.94
N GLY A 153 11.69 14.38 -13.56
CA GLY A 153 12.99 14.91 -13.99
C GLY A 153 13.10 15.50 -15.39
N ILE A 154 12.03 15.65 -16.18
CA ILE A 154 12.11 16.39 -17.46
C ILE A 154 11.13 17.56 -17.44
N GLN A 155 11.69 18.76 -17.44
CA GLN A 155 10.96 20.02 -17.55
C GLN A 155 10.49 20.20 -19.00
N SER A 156 9.20 20.42 -19.20
CA SER A 156 8.66 20.81 -20.50
C SER A 156 9.07 22.26 -20.79
N VAL A 157 9.88 22.47 -21.82
CA VAL A 157 10.37 23.79 -22.28
C VAL A 157 9.50 24.42 -23.37
N VAL A 158 8.25 23.96 -23.53
CA VAL A 158 7.29 24.55 -24.46
C VAL A 158 6.18 25.23 -23.68
N ASP A 159 6.49 26.47 -23.27
CA ASP A 159 5.62 27.65 -23.21
C ASP A 159 6.28 28.68 -22.26
N GLU A 160 7.34 29.32 -22.73
CA GLU A 160 7.86 30.55 -22.12
C GLU A 160 6.89 31.69 -22.39
N GLY A 161 5.97 31.90 -21.45
CA GLY A 161 4.97 32.95 -21.58
C GLY A 161 4.10 33.12 -20.35
N ASN A 162 4.71 33.59 -19.26
CA ASN A 162 4.03 34.30 -18.18
C ASN A 162 3.09 33.48 -17.26
N ASP A 163 3.62 32.50 -16.52
CA ASP A 163 3.06 32.11 -15.19
C ASP A 163 3.95 31.11 -14.41
N MET A 164 5.16 31.55 -14.02
CA MET A 164 6.17 30.69 -13.37
C MET A 164 5.82 30.34 -11.90
N LEU A 165 4.90 31.08 -11.26
CA LEU A 165 4.50 30.89 -9.85
C LEU A 165 3.28 29.96 -9.69
N SER A 166 2.33 30.02 -10.61
CA SER A 166 1.13 29.17 -10.65
C SER A 166 1.45 27.73 -11.06
N GLY A 167 2.48 27.50 -11.89
CA GLY A 167 2.93 26.16 -12.27
C GLY A 167 3.54 25.35 -11.11
N VAL A 168 4.26 26.00 -10.19
CA VAL A 168 4.91 25.32 -9.05
C VAL A 168 3.92 25.02 -7.91
N LEU A 169 2.97 25.94 -7.67
CA LEU A 169 1.88 25.74 -6.70
C LEU A 169 0.84 24.71 -7.20
N GLY A 170 0.52 24.72 -8.50
CA GLY A 170 -0.36 23.72 -9.11
C GLY A 170 0.20 22.30 -9.05
N ASP A 171 1.52 22.13 -9.24
CA ASP A 171 2.13 20.78 -9.25
C ASP A 171 2.14 20.11 -7.86
N ALA A 172 2.18 20.89 -6.77
CA ALA A 172 2.07 20.37 -5.40
C ALA A 172 0.61 20.10 -4.97
N MET A 173 -0.37 20.82 -5.53
CA MET A 173 -1.80 20.60 -5.27
C MET A 173 -2.37 19.42 -6.06
N CYS A 174 -1.75 19.08 -7.21
CA CYS A 174 -2.19 17.97 -8.05
C CYS A 174 -2.23 16.62 -7.32
N PRO A 175 -1.14 16.13 -6.67
CA PRO A 175 -1.20 14.88 -5.90
C PRO A 175 -2.23 14.90 -4.77
N ALA A 176 -2.38 16.04 -4.09
CA ALA A 176 -3.39 16.21 -3.04
C ALA A 176 -4.82 16.07 -3.59
N CYS A 177 -5.08 16.62 -4.78
CA CYS A 177 -6.34 16.42 -5.49
C CYS A 177 -6.56 14.96 -5.90
N GLU A 178 -5.54 14.31 -6.49
CA GLU A 178 -5.66 12.91 -6.91
C GLU A 178 -5.98 11.99 -5.73
N MET A 179 -5.34 12.21 -4.58
CA MET A 179 -5.66 11.51 -3.33
C MET A 179 -7.09 11.81 -2.86
N ALA A 180 -7.49 13.08 -2.83
CA ALA A 180 -8.85 13.48 -2.42
C ALA A 180 -9.93 12.82 -3.30
N VAL A 181 -9.75 12.80 -4.62
CA VAL A 181 -10.66 12.12 -5.56
C VAL A 181 -10.80 10.64 -5.24
N VAL A 182 -9.69 9.95 -4.94
CA VAL A 182 -9.73 8.53 -4.56
C VAL A 182 -10.49 8.35 -3.25
N TRP A 183 -10.17 9.13 -2.22
CA TRP A 183 -10.81 9.01 -0.90
C TRP A 183 -12.31 9.29 -0.98
N MET A 184 -12.71 10.35 -1.68
CA MET A 184 -14.12 10.69 -1.91
C MET A 184 -14.85 9.58 -2.66
N ARG A 185 -14.25 9.05 -3.74
CA ARG A 185 -14.83 7.93 -4.50
C ARG A 185 -14.96 6.67 -3.64
N SER A 186 -13.98 6.39 -2.78
CA SER A 186 -14.00 5.24 -1.87
C SER A 186 -15.19 5.33 -0.91
N GLN A 187 -15.46 6.51 -0.35
CA GLN A 187 -16.60 6.73 0.54
C GLN A 187 -17.95 6.79 -0.19
N LEU A 188 -17.99 7.33 -1.42
CA LEU A 188 -19.20 7.33 -2.25
C LEU A 188 -19.70 5.90 -2.52
N LYS A 189 -18.79 4.95 -2.76
CA LYS A 189 -19.14 3.53 -2.91
C LYS A 189 -19.74 2.90 -1.64
N GLN A 190 -19.58 3.55 -0.50
CA GLN A 190 -20.14 3.13 0.79
C GLN A 190 -21.46 3.85 1.11
N ASN A 191 -22.09 4.51 0.14
CA ASN A 191 -23.37 5.22 0.29
C ASN A 191 -23.39 6.28 1.41
N GLN A 192 -22.26 6.96 1.64
CA GLN A 192 -22.16 8.06 2.60
C GLN A 192 -22.73 9.37 2.03
N THR A 193 -23.14 10.30 2.91
CA THR A 193 -23.58 11.65 2.51
C THR A 193 -22.40 12.54 2.15
N GLN A 194 -22.60 13.51 1.27
CA GLN A 194 -21.55 14.43 0.82
C GLN A 194 -20.81 15.12 1.98
N ASP A 195 -21.53 15.67 2.96
CA ASP A 195 -20.91 16.34 4.11
C ASP A 195 -20.02 15.41 4.93
N ARG A 196 -20.45 14.16 5.14
CA ARG A 196 -19.65 13.15 5.86
C ARG A 196 -18.42 12.76 5.07
N ILE A 197 -18.52 12.71 3.74
CA ILE A 197 -17.39 12.41 2.87
C ILE A 197 -16.36 13.54 2.94
N LEU A 198 -16.79 14.80 2.84
CA LEU A 198 -15.89 15.95 2.94
C LEU A 198 -15.22 16.02 4.32
N ASP A 199 -15.96 15.77 5.40
CA ASP A 199 -15.38 15.72 6.75
C ASP A 199 -14.38 14.57 6.91
N TYR A 200 -14.71 13.36 6.44
CA TYR A 200 -13.79 12.23 6.47
C TYR A 200 -12.51 12.50 5.69
N VAL A 201 -12.61 13.07 4.48
CA VAL A 201 -11.46 13.42 3.65
C VAL A 201 -10.64 14.54 4.30
N ASN A 202 -11.29 15.49 4.95
CA ASN A 202 -10.63 16.50 5.76
C ASN A 202 -9.84 15.88 6.92
N GLN A 203 -10.38 14.87 7.61
CA GLN A 203 -9.66 14.15 8.66
C GLN A 203 -8.45 13.38 8.11
N LEU A 204 -8.57 12.76 6.92
CA LEU A 204 -7.43 12.10 6.26
C LEU A 204 -6.27 13.06 5.98
N CYS A 205 -6.53 14.34 5.68
CA CYS A 205 -5.48 15.35 5.53
C CYS A 205 -4.63 15.56 6.80
N GLU A 206 -5.06 15.09 7.97
CA GLU A 206 -4.32 15.15 9.24
C GLU A 206 -3.52 13.88 9.52
N ARG A 207 -3.75 12.81 8.74
CA ARG A 207 -3.16 11.48 8.92
C ARG A 207 -2.19 11.09 7.81
N VAL A 208 -1.77 12.05 7.00
CA VAL A 208 -0.79 11.80 5.94
C VAL A 208 0.49 11.26 6.57
N PRO A 209 1.05 10.14 6.09
CA PRO A 209 2.27 9.55 6.65
C PRO A 209 3.44 10.54 6.70
N ASN A 210 4.16 10.56 7.83
CA ASN A 210 5.36 11.37 7.98
C ASN A 210 6.55 10.65 7.30
N PRO A 211 7.21 11.22 6.28
CA PRO A 211 8.33 10.56 5.62
C PRO A 211 9.57 10.42 6.51
N MET A 212 9.65 11.18 7.61
CA MET A 212 10.78 11.19 8.54
C MET A 212 10.45 10.56 9.90
N GLY A 213 9.24 10.04 10.08
CA GLY A 213 8.76 9.58 11.37
C GLY A 213 7.95 8.30 11.29
N GLU A 214 7.79 7.67 12.43
CA GLU A 214 6.96 6.48 12.58
C GLU A 214 5.50 6.87 12.80
N SER A 215 4.58 6.07 12.25
CA SER A 215 3.15 6.25 12.46
C SER A 215 2.74 5.54 13.76
N ALA A 216 2.97 6.23 14.88
CA ALA A 216 2.70 5.72 16.22
C ALA A 216 1.19 5.57 16.47
N VAL A 217 0.79 4.51 17.19
CA VAL A 217 -0.60 4.22 17.56
C VAL A 217 -0.73 4.04 19.08
N ASP A 218 -1.94 4.17 19.59
CA ASP A 218 -2.22 3.78 20.98
C ASP A 218 -2.26 2.25 21.10
N CYS A 219 -1.37 1.69 21.92
CA CYS A 219 -1.29 0.26 22.17
C CYS A 219 -2.59 -0.32 22.74
N GLU A 220 -3.36 0.45 23.51
CA GLU A 220 -4.63 -0.02 24.10
C GLU A 220 -5.73 -0.18 23.05
N SER A 221 -5.61 0.53 21.93
CA SER A 221 -6.59 0.50 20.85
C SER A 221 -6.42 -0.69 19.89
N VAL A 222 -5.28 -1.41 19.93
CA VAL A 222 -4.94 -2.50 18.99
C VAL A 222 -6.06 -3.53 18.82
N PRO A 223 -6.67 -4.08 19.89
CA PRO A 223 -7.73 -5.10 19.74
C PRO A 223 -9.00 -4.60 19.03
N SER A 224 -9.18 -3.28 18.90
CA SER A 224 -10.33 -2.65 18.24
C SER A 224 -10.06 -2.20 16.81
N MET A 225 -8.81 -2.31 16.35
CA MET A 225 -8.43 -1.90 15.00
C MET A 225 -8.98 -2.89 13.97
N PRO A 226 -9.22 -2.43 12.72
CA PRO A 226 -9.70 -3.31 11.66
C PRO A 226 -8.62 -4.26 11.15
N THR A 227 -9.02 -5.45 10.69
CA THR A 227 -8.18 -6.29 9.83
C THR A 227 -7.81 -5.54 8.55
N VAL A 228 -6.59 -5.73 8.03
CA VAL A 228 -6.21 -5.24 6.70
C VAL A 228 -5.99 -6.43 5.78
N ALA A 229 -6.63 -6.46 4.60
CA ALA A 229 -6.57 -7.60 3.69
C ALA A 229 -6.03 -7.22 2.31
N PHE A 230 -5.20 -8.09 1.75
CA PHE A 230 -4.67 -7.96 0.39
C PHE A 230 -5.28 -9.02 -0.53
N THR A 231 -5.78 -8.62 -1.69
CA THR A 231 -6.28 -9.58 -2.68
C THR A 231 -5.13 -10.10 -3.55
N ILE A 232 -4.78 -11.38 -3.46
CA ILE A 232 -3.71 -12.01 -4.24
C ILE A 232 -4.24 -13.28 -4.88
N GLY A 233 -4.14 -13.39 -6.21
CA GLY A 233 -4.61 -14.59 -6.93
C GLY A 233 -6.12 -14.87 -6.78
N GLY A 234 -6.92 -13.84 -6.51
CA GLY A 234 -8.37 -13.96 -6.27
C GLY A 234 -8.74 -14.43 -4.86
N LYS A 235 -7.78 -14.54 -3.94
CA LYS A 235 -7.99 -14.84 -2.52
C LYS A 235 -7.60 -13.63 -1.66
N GLU A 236 -8.29 -13.44 -0.54
CA GLU A 236 -7.94 -12.44 0.47
C GLU A 236 -6.93 -12.99 1.47
N PHE A 237 -5.90 -12.18 1.73
CA PHE A 237 -4.84 -12.41 2.70
C PHE A 237 -4.94 -11.36 3.78
N GLU A 238 -5.61 -11.73 4.86
CA GLU A 238 -5.90 -10.88 6.01
C GLU A 238 -4.71 -10.78 6.97
N LEU A 239 -4.54 -9.60 7.56
CA LEU A 239 -3.65 -9.35 8.69
C LEU A 239 -4.48 -8.79 9.84
N ALA A 240 -4.47 -9.47 10.97
CA ALA A 240 -5.06 -8.99 12.21
C ALA A 240 -4.26 -7.82 12.79
N PRO A 241 -4.86 -6.96 13.64
CA PRO A 241 -4.17 -5.84 14.28
C PRO A 241 -2.85 -6.21 14.95
N GLU A 242 -2.79 -7.34 15.64
CA GLU A 242 -1.61 -7.81 16.36
C GLU A 242 -0.48 -8.23 15.40
N GLU A 243 -0.79 -8.50 14.13
CA GLU A 243 0.18 -8.95 13.14
C GLU A 243 0.85 -7.77 12.44
N TYR A 244 0.12 -6.68 12.21
CA TYR A 244 0.62 -5.49 11.53
C TYR A 244 1.01 -4.32 12.45
N ILE A 245 0.68 -4.35 13.75
CA ILE A 245 1.18 -3.37 14.72
C ILE A 245 2.47 -3.91 15.37
N LEU A 246 3.53 -3.11 15.31
CA LEU A 246 4.81 -3.42 15.95
C LEU A 246 4.88 -2.79 17.32
N LYS A 247 5.17 -3.60 18.35
CA LYS A 247 5.41 -3.13 19.71
C LYS A 247 6.91 -3.04 19.97
N VAL A 248 7.43 -1.83 20.15
CA VAL A 248 8.84 -1.54 20.42
C VAL A 248 9.01 -1.17 21.89
N GLY A 249 9.98 -1.79 22.55
CA GLY A 249 10.21 -1.62 23.99
C GLY A 249 9.41 -2.58 24.87
N GLN A 250 9.56 -2.46 26.19
CA GLN A 250 8.97 -3.38 27.17
C GLN A 250 8.19 -2.64 28.26
N GLY A 251 7.20 -3.32 28.83
CA GLY A 251 6.40 -2.81 29.95
C GLY A 251 5.53 -1.61 29.58
N SER A 252 5.36 -0.68 30.52
CA SER A 252 4.52 0.52 30.39
C SER A 252 5.10 1.60 29.46
N ALA A 253 6.37 1.47 29.06
CA ALA A 253 7.03 2.38 28.12
C ALA A 253 7.03 1.86 26.67
N ALA A 254 6.37 0.73 26.41
CA ALA A 254 6.28 0.18 25.06
C ALA A 254 5.53 1.13 24.13
N GLN A 255 6.06 1.32 22.93
CA GLN A 255 5.47 2.12 21.88
C GLN A 255 4.91 1.20 20.81
N CYS A 256 3.70 1.49 20.34
CA CYS A 256 3.11 0.76 19.23
C CYS A 256 3.21 1.60 17.96
N ILE A 257 3.67 0.97 16.89
CA ILE A 257 3.94 1.61 15.62
C ILE A 257 3.21 0.82 14.53
N SER A 258 2.58 1.54 13.61
CA SER A 258 2.01 0.94 12.41
C SER A 258 3.09 0.27 11.58
N GLY A 259 2.88 -0.99 11.21
CA GLY A 259 3.74 -1.74 10.29
C GLY A 259 3.68 -1.27 8.84
N PHE A 260 2.89 -0.23 8.55
CA PHE A 260 2.68 0.34 7.23
C PHE A 260 3.52 1.60 7.03
N THR A 261 4.18 1.69 5.88
CA THR A 261 4.95 2.87 5.47
C THR A 261 4.56 3.34 4.07
N ALA A 262 4.67 4.64 3.84
CA ALA A 262 4.33 5.26 2.56
C ALA A 262 5.50 5.16 1.58
N LEU A 263 5.21 4.66 0.38
CA LEU A 263 6.13 4.61 -0.74
C LEU A 263 5.37 4.77 -2.06
N ASP A 264 5.45 5.96 -2.65
CA ASP A 264 4.83 6.23 -3.95
C ASP A 264 5.81 5.92 -5.09
N ILE A 265 5.57 4.82 -5.80
CA ILE A 265 6.30 4.45 -7.01
C ILE A 265 5.49 4.85 -8.24
N PRO A 266 5.98 5.78 -9.09
CA PRO A 266 5.22 6.22 -10.26
C PRO A 266 5.13 5.15 -11.35
N PRO A 267 4.13 5.24 -12.24
CA PRO A 267 4.10 4.47 -13.48
C PRO A 267 5.38 4.67 -14.32
N PRO A 268 5.83 3.66 -15.10
CA PRO A 268 5.18 2.37 -15.35
C PRO A 268 5.52 1.28 -14.32
N ARG A 269 6.29 1.60 -13.26
CA ARG A 269 6.72 0.59 -12.27
C ARG A 269 5.67 0.34 -11.19
N GLY A 270 4.93 1.38 -10.80
CA GLY A 270 3.84 1.29 -9.83
C GLY A 270 2.46 1.66 -10.40
N PRO A 271 1.43 1.73 -9.55
CA PRO A 271 1.50 1.63 -8.09
C PRO A 271 1.94 0.24 -7.62
N LEU A 272 2.78 0.20 -6.59
CA LEU A 272 3.47 -1.02 -6.13
C LEU A 272 3.45 -1.11 -4.60
N TRP A 273 3.28 -2.33 -4.11
CA TRP A 273 3.43 -2.70 -2.71
C TRP A 273 4.70 -3.51 -2.48
N ILE A 274 5.33 -3.33 -1.32
CA ILE A 274 6.38 -4.21 -0.81
C ILE A 274 5.79 -4.96 0.37
N LEU A 275 5.69 -6.29 0.24
CA LEU A 275 5.18 -7.19 1.26
C LEU A 275 6.39 -7.82 1.96
N GLY A 276 6.74 -7.25 3.09
CA GLY A 276 7.88 -7.64 3.91
C GLY A 276 7.58 -8.70 4.97
N ASP A 277 8.43 -8.77 5.99
CA ASP A 277 8.37 -9.75 7.08
C ASP A 277 7.02 -9.79 7.80
N ILE A 278 6.32 -8.66 7.93
CA ILE A 278 4.96 -8.63 8.52
C ILE A 278 4.01 -9.56 7.75
N PHE A 279 4.01 -9.48 6.41
CA PHE A 279 3.19 -10.33 5.58
C PHE A 279 3.77 -11.74 5.49
N MET A 280 5.08 -11.86 5.23
CA MET A 280 5.77 -13.13 5.01
C MET A 280 5.89 -13.99 6.27
N GLY A 281 5.79 -13.40 7.45
CA GLY A 281 5.71 -14.15 8.71
C GLY A 281 4.32 -14.69 9.00
N ARG A 282 3.27 -13.98 8.59
CA ARG A 282 1.91 -14.54 8.64
C ARG A 282 1.67 -15.61 7.57
N TYR A 283 2.30 -15.41 6.41
CA TYR A 283 2.13 -16.24 5.23
C TYR A 283 3.45 -16.83 4.74
N HIS A 284 3.63 -18.13 4.96
CA HIS A 284 4.74 -18.88 4.39
C HIS A 284 4.83 -18.63 2.88
N THR A 285 6.02 -18.22 2.44
CA THR A 285 6.24 -17.72 1.09
C THR A 285 7.18 -18.63 0.32
N VAL A 286 6.76 -19.06 -0.87
CA VAL A 286 7.55 -19.88 -1.81
C VAL A 286 7.89 -19.05 -3.03
N PHE A 287 9.17 -19.04 -3.39
CA PHE A 287 9.70 -18.44 -4.61
C PHE A 287 10.07 -19.55 -5.60
N ASP A 288 9.26 -19.73 -6.63
CA ASP A 288 9.43 -20.79 -7.63
C ASP A 288 10.10 -20.21 -8.88
N SER A 289 11.42 -20.34 -8.94
CA SER A 289 12.23 -19.82 -10.06
C SER A 289 12.09 -20.64 -11.33
N GLY A 290 11.74 -21.93 -11.22
CA GLY A 290 11.50 -22.80 -12.36
C GLY A 290 10.22 -22.45 -13.12
N LYS A 291 9.15 -22.08 -12.40
CA LYS A 291 7.87 -21.68 -13.00
C LYS A 291 7.60 -20.18 -12.97
N LEU A 292 8.54 -19.39 -12.45
CA LEU A 292 8.47 -17.94 -12.33
C LEU A 292 7.17 -17.48 -11.66
N ARG A 293 6.97 -17.91 -10.42
CA ARG A 293 5.78 -17.60 -9.63
C ARG A 293 6.13 -17.50 -8.14
N VAL A 294 5.30 -16.79 -7.40
CA VAL A 294 5.38 -16.71 -5.93
C VAL A 294 4.12 -17.33 -5.34
N GLY A 295 4.26 -18.08 -4.24
CA GLY A 295 3.16 -18.78 -3.60
C GLY A 295 3.05 -18.45 -2.12
N PHE A 296 1.82 -18.23 -1.64
CA PHE A 296 1.55 -17.87 -0.25
C PHE A 296 0.59 -18.87 0.38
N ALA A 297 0.95 -19.42 1.53
CA ALA A 297 0.09 -20.25 2.37
C ALA A 297 0.09 -19.70 3.80
N GLU A 298 -0.90 -20.10 4.59
CA GLU A 298 -0.94 -19.75 6.01
C GLU A 298 0.29 -20.36 6.72
N ALA A 299 1.06 -19.56 7.48
CA ALA A 299 2.16 -20.11 8.27
C ALA A 299 1.63 -21.02 9.40
N ALA A 300 2.39 -22.05 9.76
CA ALA A 300 2.01 -23.01 10.80
C ALA A 300 2.13 -22.42 12.21
#